data_AF-A0A821QDM6-F1
#
_entry.id   AF-A0A821QDM6-F1
#
_cell.length_a   1.000
_cell.length_b   1.000
_cell.length_c   1.000
_cell.angle_alpha   90.00
_cell.angle_beta   90.00
_cell.angle_gamma   90.00
#
_symmetry.space_group_name_H-M   'P 1'
#
loop_
_entity.id
_entity.type
_entity.pdbx_description
1 polymer ?
#
loop_
_entity_poly.entity_id
_entity_poly.type
_entity_poly.pdbx_seq_one_letter_code
_entity_poly.pdbx_strand_id
1 'polypeptide(L)'
;MYSDVVQLKLEKPATESDEGVSLTTLGCGTCFDFNKQQDYLFIVGTEEGKIHKCSKSYNNQYLDTFYAHNMAVYAVRWNTFHSKIFISC
;
A
#
# COMPACT_ATOMS: atom_id res chain seq x y z
N MET A 1 5.44 -2.92 23.51
CA MET A 1 5.83 -3.92 22.50
C MET A 1 5.36 -3.40 21.16
N TYR A 2 6.24 -3.26 20.17
CA TYR A 2 5.90 -2.81 18.83
C TYR A 2 6.03 -3.99 17.86
N SER A 3 5.16 -4.06 16.86
CA SER A 3 5.18 -5.10 15.83
C SER A 3 4.97 -4.46 14.47
N ASP A 4 5.74 -4.91 13.48
CA ASP A 4 5.57 -4.47 12.10
C ASP A 4 4.26 -5.01 11.53
N VAL A 5 3.45 -4.11 10.98
CA VAL A 5 2.12 -4.43 10.43
C VAL A 5 2.20 -4.67 8.92
N VAL A 6 2.92 -3.83 8.18
CA VAL A 6 3.07 -3.96 6.73
C VAL A 6 4.47 -3.55 6.30
N GLN A 7 5.08 -4.32 5.41
CA GLN A 7 6.25 -3.91 4.63
C GLN A 7 5.84 -3.74 3.16
N LEU A 8 6.22 -2.63 2.56
CA LEU A 8 6.02 -2.39 1.14
C LEU A 8 7.07 -3.16 0.34
N LYS A 9 6.63 -3.98 -0.62
CA LYS A 9 7.51 -4.76 -1.50
C LYS A 9 7.25 -4.34 -2.94
N LEU A 10 8.33 -4.09 -3.67
CA LEU A 10 8.25 -3.85 -5.10
C LEU A 10 8.16 -5.19 -5.82
N GLU A 11 7.11 -5.38 -6.62
CA GLU A 11 7.01 -6.54 -7.50
C GLU A 11 8.05 -6.40 -8.62
N LYS A 12 8.99 -7.34 -8.71
CA LYS A 12 9.89 -7.42 -9.87
C LYS A 12 9.12 -7.99 -11.06
N PRO A 13 9.25 -7.42 -12.27
CA PRO A 13 8.76 -8.06 -13.48
C PRO A 13 9.45 -9.42 -13.65
N ALA A 14 8.70 -10.43 -14.10
CA ALA A 14 9.15 -11.81 -14.28
C ALA A 14 10.09 -11.93 -15.50
N THR A 15 11.24 -11.27 -15.45
CA THR A 15 12.32 -11.40 -16.43
C THR A 15 13.62 -11.24 -15.69
N GLU A 16 14.15 -12.34 -15.16
CA GLU A 16 15.58 -12.66 -15.06
C GLU A 16 15.75 -13.88 -14.16
N SER A 17 16.01 -15.01 -14.81
CA SER A 17 16.64 -16.16 -14.20
C SER A 17 18.05 -15.76 -13.80
N ASP A 18 18.29 -15.47 -12.52
CA ASP A 18 19.65 -15.35 -12.01
C ASP A 18 19.78 -16.10 -10.68
N GLU A 19 20.63 -17.12 -10.67
CA GLU A 19 21.04 -17.83 -9.47
C GLU A 19 21.96 -16.92 -8.65
N GLY A 20 21.40 -15.92 -7.98
CA GLY A 20 22.20 -14.96 -7.21
C GLY A 20 21.34 -13.94 -6.48
N VAL A 21 21.24 -14.10 -5.15
CA VAL A 21 20.66 -13.15 -4.18
C VAL A 21 19.33 -12.51 -4.62
N SER A 22 18.21 -13.06 -4.14
CA SER A 22 16.88 -12.43 -4.23
C SER A 22 16.84 -11.11 -3.46
N LEU A 23 17.34 -10.03 -4.08
CA LEU A 23 17.20 -8.66 -3.59
C LEU A 23 15.70 -8.35 -3.54
N THR A 24 15.15 -8.32 -2.33
CA THR A 24 13.78 -7.85 -2.08
C THR A 24 13.84 -6.33 -2.13
N THR A 25 13.46 -5.75 -3.26
CA THR A 25 13.35 -4.29 -3.37
C THR A 25 12.15 -3.85 -2.53
N LEU A 26 12.39 -3.01 -1.53
CA LEU A 26 11.31 -2.43 -0.71
C LEU A 26 10.62 -1.33 -1.53
N GLY A 27 9.30 -1.32 -1.49
CA GLY A 27 8.48 -0.25 -2.08
C GLY A 27 8.52 1.01 -1.22
N CYS A 28 8.24 2.16 -1.84
CA CYS A 28 8.28 3.45 -1.15
C CYS A 28 6.85 3.98 -0.90
N GLY A 29 6.47 4.08 0.37
CA GLY A 29 5.18 4.63 0.79
C GLY A 29 5.28 6.15 0.95
N THR A 30 4.37 6.89 0.32
CA THR A 30 4.43 8.35 0.24
C THR A 30 3.36 9.02 1.10
N CYS A 31 2.20 8.38 1.26
CA CYS A 31 1.07 8.90 2.04
C CYS A 31 0.19 7.76 2.57
N PHE A 32 -0.59 8.01 3.63
CA PHE A 32 -1.55 7.04 4.16
C PHE A 32 -2.76 7.72 4.82
N ASP A 33 -3.87 6.99 4.94
CA ASP A 33 -5.02 7.39 5.76
C ASP A 33 -5.79 6.17 6.30
N PHE A 34 -6.41 6.33 7.46
CA PHE A 34 -7.23 5.31 8.13
C PHE A 34 -8.71 5.49 7.80
N ASN A 35 -9.40 4.35 7.65
CA ASN A 35 -10.85 4.32 7.53
C ASN A 35 -11.50 4.81 8.84
N LYS A 36 -12.51 5.67 8.74
CA LYS A 36 -13.15 6.30 9.91
C LYS A 36 -14.19 5.42 10.62
N GLN A 37 -14.64 4.34 9.98
CA GLN A 37 -15.61 3.38 10.54
C GLN A 37 -14.98 2.04 10.90
N GLN A 38 -13.83 1.71 10.30
CA GLN A 38 -13.17 0.41 10.44
C GLN A 38 -11.69 0.62 10.80
N ASP A 39 -11.39 0.76 12.10
CA ASP A 39 -10.06 1.14 12.62
C ASP A 39 -8.91 0.23 12.21
N TYR A 40 -9.21 -1.00 11.79
CA TYR A 40 -8.21 -1.94 11.30
C TYR A 40 -7.82 -1.68 9.84
N LEU A 41 -8.61 -0.93 9.06
CA LEU A 41 -8.34 -0.66 7.65
C LEU A 41 -7.62 0.67 7.44
N PHE A 42 -6.64 0.64 6.55
CA PHE A 42 -5.95 1.83 6.08
C PHE A 42 -5.54 1.65 4.62
N ILE A 43 -5.26 2.77 3.96
CA ILE A 43 -4.75 2.83 2.60
C ILE A 43 -3.39 3.53 2.61
N VAL A 44 -2.51 3.12 1.70
CA VAL A 44 -1.17 3.65 1.52
C VAL A 44 -0.97 3.97 0.05
N GLY A 45 -0.61 5.21 -0.28
CA GLY A 45 -0.14 5.59 -1.61
C GLY A 45 1.35 5.31 -1.76
N THR A 46 1.78 4.99 -2.97
CA THR A 46 3.19 4.69 -3.28
C THR A 46 3.79 5.62 -4.32
N GLU A 47 5.11 5.57 -4.45
CA GLU A 47 5.87 6.32 -5.44
C GLU A 47 5.60 5.85 -6.89
N GLU A 48 5.19 4.59 -7.07
CA GLU A 48 4.86 4.02 -8.37
C GLU A 48 3.41 4.32 -8.83
N GLY A 49 2.65 5.08 -8.04
CA GLY A 49 1.27 5.44 -8.35
C GLY A 49 0.22 4.39 -7.96
N LYS A 50 0.64 3.35 -7.25
CA LYS A 50 -0.25 2.34 -6.67
C LYS A 50 -0.82 2.85 -5.35
N ILE A 51 -2.01 2.37 -5.01
CA ILE A 51 -2.60 2.55 -3.68
C ILE A 51 -2.90 1.17 -3.11
N HIS A 52 -2.26 0.83 -2.00
CA HIS A 52 -2.47 -0.45 -1.31
C HIS A 52 -3.48 -0.29 -0.19
N LYS A 53 -4.48 -1.16 -0.16
CA LYS A 53 -5.38 -1.32 0.97
C LYS A 53 -4.83 -2.39 1.90
N CYS A 54 -4.70 -2.04 3.18
CA CYS A 54 -4.05 -2.88 4.18
C CYS A 54 -4.92 -3.03 5.43
N SER A 55 -4.58 -4.01 6.27
CA SER A 55 -5.22 -4.22 7.57
C SER A 55 -4.20 -4.36 8.70
N LYS A 56 -4.55 -3.85 9.88
CA LYS A 56 -3.78 -4.05 11.12
C LYS A 56 -3.73 -5.51 11.58
N SER A 57 -4.67 -6.33 11.15
CA SER A 57 -4.79 -7.73 11.57
C SER A 57 -4.10 -8.71 10.61
N TYR A 58 -3.83 -8.29 9.37
CA TYR A 58 -3.22 -9.12 8.34
C TYR A 58 -1.84 -8.56 8.01
N ASN A 59 -0.84 -9.08 8.73
CA ASN A 59 0.52 -8.59 8.56
C ASN A 59 1.06 -8.94 7.18
N ASN A 60 1.77 -7.98 6.58
CA ASN A 60 2.55 -8.16 5.36
C ASN A 60 1.77 -8.65 4.13
N GLN A 61 0.44 -8.45 4.11
CA GLN A 61 -0.41 -8.73 2.94
C GLN A 61 -1.27 -7.51 2.63
N TYR A 62 -1.34 -7.16 1.34
CA TYR A 62 -2.30 -6.19 0.85
C TYR A 62 -3.64 -6.87 0.65
N LEU A 63 -4.70 -6.27 1.20
CA LEU A 63 -6.06 -6.69 0.94
C LEU A 63 -6.49 -6.38 -0.49
N ASP A 64 -5.97 -5.29 -1.05
CA ASP A 64 -6.26 -4.84 -2.40
C ASP A 64 -5.15 -3.90 -2.91
N THR A 65 -5.04 -3.75 -4.23
CA THR A 65 -4.11 -2.81 -4.88
C THR A 65 -4.82 -2.08 -6.01
N PHE A 66 -4.92 -0.76 -5.88
CA PHE A 66 -5.50 0.12 -6.90
C PHE A 66 -4.40 0.72 -7.78
N TYR A 67 -4.51 0.49 -9.08
CA TYR A 67 -3.66 1.10 -10.11
C TYR A 67 -4.26 2.44 -10.51
N ALA A 68 -4.12 3.44 -9.65
CA ALA A 68 -4.85 4.71 -9.75
C ALA A 68 -4.06 5.81 -10.49
N HIS A 69 -2.73 5.80 -10.40
CA HIS A 69 -1.84 6.83 -10.95
C HIS A 69 -0.67 6.22 -11.71
N ASN A 70 -0.11 6.98 -12.66
CA ASN A 70 1.11 6.59 -13.39
C ASN A 70 2.40 7.13 -12.73
N MET A 71 2.26 7.90 -11.65
CA MET A 71 3.32 8.58 -10.91
C MET A 71 2.97 8.59 -9.42
N ALA A 72 3.89 9.07 -8.58
CA ALA A 72 3.74 9.10 -7.13
C ALA A 72 2.40 9.69 -6.65
N VAL A 73 1.75 9.00 -5.72
CA VAL A 73 0.55 9.50 -5.04
C VAL A 73 1.00 10.35 -3.85
N TYR A 74 0.61 11.61 -3.78
CA TYR A 74 1.04 12.51 -2.70
C TYR A 74 0.03 12.61 -1.57
N ALA A 75 -1.25 12.36 -1.85
CA ALA A 75 -2.26 12.31 -0.79
C ALA A 75 -3.31 11.24 -1.06
N VAL A 76 -3.77 10.65 0.04
CA VAL A 76 -4.98 9.83 0.10
C VAL A 76 -5.85 10.31 1.25
N ARG A 77 -7.17 10.34 1.08
CA ARG A 77 -8.13 10.70 2.13
C ARG A 77 -9.36 9.83 2.08
N TRP A 78 -9.69 9.20 3.20
CA TRP A 78 -10.89 8.40 3.37
C TRP A 78 -12.11 9.29 3.56
N ASN A 79 -13.21 8.94 2.90
CA ASN A 79 -14.48 9.63 3.10
C ASN A 79 -15.01 9.38 4.53
N THR A 80 -15.40 10.46 5.21
CA THR A 80 -15.89 10.42 6.60
C THR A 80 -17.33 9.91 6.73
N PHE A 81 -18.12 9.96 5.66
CA PHE A 81 -19.53 9.60 5.63
C PHE A 81 -19.78 8.21 5.01
N HIS A 82 -18.92 7.77 4.10
CA HIS A 82 -19.09 6.50 3.39
C HIS A 82 -17.80 5.69 3.36
N SER A 83 -17.73 4.61 4.17
CA SER A 83 -16.53 3.79 4.38
C SER A 83 -15.95 3.11 3.15
N LYS A 84 -16.68 3.04 2.03
CA LYS A 84 -16.17 2.44 0.78
C LYS A 84 -15.55 3.45 -0.19
N ILE A 85 -15.52 4.74 0.16
CA ILE A 85 -15.05 5.81 -0.73
C ILE A 85 -13.81 6.46 -0.12
N PHE A 86 -12.81 6.71 -0.97
CA PHE A 86 -11.65 7.54 -0.67
C PHE A 86 -11.26 8.32 -1.93
N ILE A 87 -10.40 9.32 -1.76
CA ILE A 87 -9.84 10.13 -2.85
C ILE A 87 -8.32 10.08 -2.81
N SER A 88 -7.67 10.31 -3.94
CA SER A 88 -6.23 10.39 -4.07
C SER A 88 -5.78 11.44 -5.09
N CYS A 89 -4.56 11.95 -4.94
CA CYS A 89 -3.90 12.83 -5.89
C CYS A 89 -2.38 12.64 -5.86
#